data_AF-B9XI20-F1
#
_entry.id   AF-B9XI20-F1
#
_cell.length_a   1.000
_cell.length_b   1.000
_cell.length_c   1.000
_cell.angle_alpha   90.00
_cell.angle_beta   90.00
_cell.angle_gamma   90.00
#
_symmetry.space_group_name_H-M   'P 1'
#
loop_
_entity.id
_entity.type
_entity.pdbx_description
1 polymer ?
#
loop_
_entity_poly.entity_id
_entity_poly.type
_entity_poly.pdbx_seq_one_letter_code
_entity_poly.pdbx_strand_id
1 'polypeptide(L)'
;MKTTIKMFVATILIAVNSDAADPQIDSWFTQNSGKYARIYATSADETSGNAITTWSRGSGTQSLPVYAGVREVSYSANWVYIRSSGLASYVMGPWYLNAAKTQLFPNYPANAKVLYRIPRSPVVPASKTLTGLGAVGYFVNGVALFDNRDAFYWNGSSEVQGTGLWNRDAYVNESVTFDAALAHQAGAAHHYHANPIALRYQLGDHVDYNANNNRYTESAGAPTKHSPIVAWVRDGFPIYGPDGYSNPTNPASGVRRMVSGFVIRDGQNGTANLATTGRTNLPAWAAREYNRSATLAASEYGPNVSTTYPLGRYIEDNEYLGDLGKTLGVDFDLNEYNCRYCVTPEFPNGTYAYFVTITTTGAPAFPYNLGRSFYGDPTGNTVTSITEAVTTNFVGGVNAALQLNPPIVTNNTVTLVWSATEGGTYRVESSGNLTGWATNATGVAATFNRGTISTPATPTNQFFRVTRTAIASYDSN
;
A
#
# COMPACT_ATOMS: atom_id res chain seq x y z
N MET A 1 -20.94 28.66 62.71
CA MET A 1 -20.24 27.39 62.42
C MET A 1 -20.48 27.03 60.97
N LYS A 2 -19.44 27.11 60.12
CA LYS A 2 -19.50 26.67 58.72
C LYS A 2 -19.08 25.20 58.67
N THR A 3 -19.98 24.30 58.32
CA THR A 3 -19.72 22.86 58.17
C THR A 3 -19.14 22.61 56.78
N THR A 4 -17.87 22.22 56.73
CA THR A 4 -17.18 21.84 55.50
C THR A 4 -17.48 20.38 55.18
N ILE A 5 -18.25 20.12 54.13
CA ILE A 5 -18.44 18.76 53.57
C ILE A 5 -17.19 18.44 52.75
N LYS A 6 -16.40 17.45 53.19
CA LYS A 6 -15.29 16.90 52.41
C LYS A 6 -15.84 15.86 51.43
N MET A 7 -15.79 16.18 50.15
CA MET A 7 -16.12 15.26 49.07
C MET A 7 -14.92 14.34 48.83
N PHE A 8 -15.06 13.05 49.13
CA PHE A 8 -14.06 12.03 48.76
C PHE A 8 -14.30 11.65 47.30
N VAL A 9 -13.36 12.00 46.43
CA VAL A 9 -13.29 11.47 45.06
C VAL A 9 -12.55 10.13 45.16
N ALA A 10 -13.28 9.03 45.04
CA ALA A 10 -12.70 7.70 44.88
C ALA A 10 -12.29 7.53 43.41
N THR A 11 -10.98 7.66 43.13
CA THR A 11 -10.42 7.33 41.81
C THR A 11 -10.41 5.82 41.66
N ILE A 12 -11.40 5.26 40.95
CA ILE A 12 -11.36 3.88 40.50
C ILE A 12 -10.32 3.82 39.36
N LEU A 13 -9.12 3.33 39.66
CA LEU A 13 -8.17 2.90 38.62
C LEU A 13 -8.78 1.65 37.97
N ILE A 14 -9.47 1.83 36.86
CA ILE A 14 -9.75 0.73 35.93
C ILE A 14 -8.40 0.44 35.26
N ALA A 15 -7.79 -0.69 35.61
CA ALA A 15 -6.71 -1.26 34.81
C ALA A 15 -7.30 -1.64 33.45
N VAL A 16 -7.24 -0.72 32.50
CA VAL A 16 -7.35 -1.05 31.08
C VAL A 16 -6.12 -1.89 30.77
N ASN A 17 -6.30 -3.20 30.64
CA ASN A 17 -5.36 -3.99 29.87
C ASN A 17 -5.38 -3.40 28.46
N SER A 18 -4.40 -2.56 28.14
CA SER A 18 -4.10 -2.29 26.74
C SER A 18 -3.60 -3.61 26.19
N ASP A 19 -4.44 -4.33 25.43
CA ASP A 19 -3.93 -5.40 24.58
C ASP A 19 -2.76 -4.83 23.79
N ALA A 20 -1.62 -5.54 23.81
CA ALA A 20 -0.46 -5.11 23.04
C ALA A 20 -0.88 -4.98 21.57
N ALA A 21 -0.53 -3.85 20.94
CA ALA A 21 -0.84 -3.62 19.53
C ALA A 21 -0.33 -4.80 18.69
N ASP A 22 -1.16 -5.31 17.80
CA ASP A 22 -0.79 -6.38 16.87
C ASP A 22 -0.56 -5.76 15.48
N PRO A 23 0.70 -5.49 15.10
CA PRO A 23 0.97 -4.78 13.86
C PRO A 23 0.48 -5.52 12.62
N GLN A 24 0.32 -6.85 12.64
CA GLN A 24 -0.22 -7.60 11.50
C GLN A 24 -1.71 -7.34 11.27
N ILE A 25 -2.42 -6.91 12.32
CA ILE A 25 -3.87 -6.67 12.30
C ILE A 25 -4.19 -5.16 12.32
N ASP A 26 -3.32 -4.35 12.93
CA ASP A 26 -3.57 -2.93 13.19
C ASP A 26 -2.97 -1.99 12.11
N SER A 27 -2.04 -2.48 11.29
CA SER A 27 -1.35 -1.65 10.26
C SER A 27 -2.19 -1.37 9.00
N TRP A 28 -3.37 -1.98 8.86
CA TRP A 28 -4.21 -1.81 7.67
C TRP A 28 -4.81 -0.41 7.58
N PHE A 29 -4.70 0.22 6.40
CA PHE A 29 -5.24 1.56 6.16
C PHE A 29 -6.76 1.51 5.93
N THR A 30 -7.52 1.82 6.98
CA THR A 30 -8.98 1.67 7.03
C THR A 30 -9.76 2.99 7.08
N GLN A 31 -9.07 4.12 7.26
CA GLN A 31 -9.67 5.45 7.48
C GLN A 31 -10.65 5.87 6.37
N ASN A 32 -10.38 5.46 5.12
CA ASN A 32 -11.17 5.83 3.94
C ASN A 32 -12.05 4.69 3.40
N SER A 33 -12.22 3.60 4.15
CA SER A 33 -13.03 2.44 3.73
C SER A 33 -14.52 2.75 3.46
N GLY A 34 -15.02 3.88 3.94
CA GLY A 34 -16.37 4.39 3.67
C GLY A 34 -16.49 5.24 2.40
N LYS A 35 -15.40 5.52 1.69
CA LYS A 35 -15.38 6.30 0.44
C LYS A 35 -15.45 5.39 -0.77
N TYR A 36 -16.12 5.85 -1.83
CA TYR A 36 -16.03 5.18 -3.13
C TYR A 36 -14.63 5.35 -3.74
N ALA A 37 -14.17 4.34 -4.47
CA ALA A 37 -13.01 4.44 -5.35
C ALA A 37 -13.30 5.42 -6.50
N ARG A 38 -12.27 6.11 -6.96
CA ARG A 38 -12.39 7.12 -8.02
C ARG A 38 -11.22 7.06 -8.98
N ILE A 39 -11.48 7.50 -10.22
CA ILE A 39 -10.44 7.74 -11.21
C ILE A 39 -10.54 9.15 -11.79
N TYR A 40 -9.41 9.69 -12.24
CA TYR A 40 -9.38 10.65 -13.34
C TYR A 40 -9.27 9.88 -14.66
N ALA A 41 -10.20 10.12 -15.58
CA ALA A 41 -10.20 9.43 -16.86
C ALA A 41 -9.14 9.99 -17.83
N THR A 42 -8.84 11.28 -17.71
CA THR A 42 -7.87 12.02 -18.53
C THR A 42 -7.12 13.07 -17.71
N SER A 43 -6.05 13.65 -18.27
CA SER A 43 -5.34 14.79 -17.68
C SER A 43 -6.19 16.07 -17.63
N ALA A 44 -7.19 16.22 -18.50
CA ALA A 44 -8.14 17.34 -18.42
C ALA A 44 -9.05 17.19 -17.20
N ASP A 45 -9.48 15.96 -16.91
CA ASP A 45 -10.25 15.64 -15.70
C ASP A 45 -9.42 15.86 -14.44
N GLU A 46 -8.15 15.42 -14.44
CA GLU A 46 -7.19 15.66 -13.35
C GLU A 46 -7.02 17.15 -13.07
N THR A 47 -6.79 17.96 -14.12
CA THR A 47 -6.62 19.42 -13.99
C THR A 47 -7.88 20.11 -13.47
N SER A 48 -9.06 19.59 -13.84
CA SER A 48 -10.35 20.17 -13.45
C SER A 48 -10.89 19.61 -12.12
N GLY A 49 -10.22 18.62 -11.52
CA GLY A 49 -10.72 17.90 -10.35
C GLY A 49 -11.97 17.03 -10.61
N ASN A 50 -12.23 16.65 -11.87
CA ASN A 50 -13.41 15.90 -12.29
C ASN A 50 -13.21 14.38 -12.12
N ALA A 51 -13.16 13.92 -10.87
CA ALA A 51 -13.06 12.49 -10.58
C ALA A 51 -14.43 11.79 -10.71
N ILE A 52 -14.43 10.55 -11.23
CA ILE A 52 -15.64 9.74 -11.41
C ILE A 52 -15.59 8.45 -10.56
N THR A 53 -16.76 7.95 -10.14
CA THR A 53 -16.91 6.73 -9.31
C THR A 53 -17.41 5.51 -10.09
N THR A 54 -17.75 5.69 -11.37
CA THR A 54 -18.14 4.64 -12.31
C THR A 54 -17.42 4.85 -13.62
N TRP A 55 -16.96 3.78 -14.26
CA TRP A 55 -16.18 3.86 -15.50
C TRP A 55 -16.22 2.54 -16.28
N SER A 56 -15.83 2.59 -17.55
CA SER A 56 -15.67 1.39 -18.37
C SER A 56 -14.62 1.61 -19.45
N ARG A 57 -13.59 0.76 -19.49
CA ARG A 57 -12.58 0.71 -20.56
C ARG A 57 -11.82 -0.61 -20.53
N GLY A 58 -11.76 -1.29 -21.68
CA GLY A 58 -11.07 -2.57 -21.82
C GLY A 58 -11.59 -3.61 -20.84
N SER A 59 -10.68 -4.23 -20.08
CA SER A 59 -11.00 -5.27 -19.11
C SER A 59 -11.62 -4.75 -17.80
N GLY A 60 -11.61 -3.42 -17.57
CA GLY A 60 -12.12 -2.80 -16.35
C GLY A 60 -13.44 -2.09 -16.54
N THR A 61 -14.49 -2.64 -15.94
CA THR A 61 -15.81 -2.01 -15.87
C THR A 61 -16.29 -1.92 -14.43
N GLN A 62 -16.60 -0.70 -13.99
CA GLN A 62 -17.19 -0.41 -12.69
C GLN A 62 -18.53 0.32 -12.92
N SER A 63 -19.60 -0.45 -13.10
CA SER A 63 -20.94 0.07 -13.46
C SER A 63 -21.69 0.69 -12.29
N LEU A 64 -21.34 0.30 -11.06
CA LEU A 64 -21.80 0.90 -9.82
C LEU A 64 -20.59 1.34 -8.99
N PRO A 65 -20.70 2.40 -8.17
CA PRO A 65 -19.63 2.78 -7.25
C PRO A 65 -19.22 1.62 -6.34
N VAL A 66 -17.95 1.52 -5.99
CA VAL A 66 -17.41 0.50 -5.07
C VAL A 66 -16.60 1.17 -3.98
N TYR A 67 -16.67 0.67 -2.74
CA TYR A 67 -15.85 1.19 -1.65
C TYR A 67 -14.37 0.86 -1.86
N ALA A 68 -13.52 1.87 -1.64
CA ALA A 68 -12.08 1.75 -1.81
C ALA A 68 -11.42 0.99 -0.65
N GLY A 69 -10.31 0.34 -0.97
CA GLY A 69 -9.36 -0.22 -0.03
C GLY A 69 -9.85 -1.42 0.77
N VAL A 70 -9.36 -1.55 1.99
CA VAL A 70 -9.69 -2.66 2.90
C VAL A 70 -11.09 -2.46 3.46
N ARG A 71 -11.92 -3.50 3.36
CA ARG A 71 -13.30 -3.57 3.88
C ARG A 71 -13.47 -4.50 5.06
N GLU A 72 -12.57 -5.44 5.24
CA GLU A 72 -12.59 -6.31 6.40
C GLU A 72 -11.16 -6.75 6.72
N VAL A 73 -10.83 -6.76 8.01
CA VAL A 73 -9.66 -7.44 8.55
C VAL A 73 -10.17 -8.43 9.59
N SER A 74 -9.87 -9.70 9.39
CA SER A 74 -10.21 -10.78 10.30
C SER A 74 -8.96 -11.63 10.54
N TYR A 75 -8.85 -12.31 11.67
CA TYR A 75 -7.65 -13.08 11.99
C TYR A 75 -7.95 -14.34 12.78
N SER A 76 -7.07 -15.34 12.67
CA SER A 76 -6.97 -16.49 13.56
C SER A 76 -5.59 -16.52 14.22
N ALA A 77 -5.27 -17.60 14.93
CA ALA A 77 -3.93 -17.78 15.48
C ALA A 77 -2.84 -17.81 14.38
N ASN A 78 -3.17 -18.31 13.18
CA ASN A 78 -2.18 -18.57 12.13
C ASN A 78 -2.25 -17.58 10.95
N TRP A 79 -3.38 -16.90 10.77
CA TRP A 79 -3.64 -16.12 9.56
C TRP A 79 -4.23 -14.74 9.87
N VAL A 80 -3.81 -13.74 9.10
CA VAL A 80 -4.57 -12.50 8.89
C VAL A 80 -5.27 -12.59 7.55
N TYR A 81 -6.56 -12.29 7.52
CA TYR A 81 -7.42 -12.23 6.36
C TYR A 81 -7.76 -10.78 6.04
N ILE A 82 -7.67 -10.41 4.77
CA ILE A 82 -8.19 -9.13 4.27
C ILE A 82 -9.26 -9.35 3.21
N ARG A 83 -10.29 -8.50 3.25
CA ARG A 83 -11.18 -8.27 2.11
C ARG A 83 -10.94 -6.89 1.54
N SER A 84 -10.71 -6.78 0.24
CA SER A 84 -10.50 -5.49 -0.43
C SER A 84 -11.19 -5.45 -1.79
N SER A 85 -11.47 -4.25 -2.29
CA SER A 85 -11.80 -4.06 -3.72
C SER A 85 -10.58 -4.14 -4.63
N GLY A 86 -9.35 -4.08 -4.09
CA GLY A 86 -8.13 -3.93 -4.88
C GLY A 86 -7.92 -2.52 -5.43
N LEU A 87 -8.80 -1.57 -5.09
CA LEU A 87 -8.75 -0.18 -5.55
C LEU A 87 -8.35 0.74 -4.41
N ALA A 88 -7.53 1.76 -4.71
CA ALA A 88 -7.08 2.71 -3.70
C ALA A 88 -8.13 3.77 -3.37
N SER A 89 -7.98 4.42 -2.20
CA SER A 89 -8.89 5.50 -1.76
C SER A 89 -8.45 6.91 -2.16
N TYR A 90 -7.23 7.09 -2.68
CA TYR A 90 -6.87 8.30 -3.42
C TYR A 90 -7.52 8.25 -4.82
N VAL A 91 -7.57 9.37 -5.53
CA VAL A 91 -8.06 9.37 -6.91
C VAL A 91 -7.00 8.75 -7.81
N MET A 92 -7.29 7.59 -8.39
CA MET A 92 -6.38 6.84 -9.24
C MET A 92 -6.33 7.43 -10.66
N GLY A 93 -5.31 7.08 -11.42
CA GLY A 93 -5.17 7.56 -12.80
C GLY A 93 -4.84 9.05 -12.89
N PRO A 94 -4.87 9.62 -14.11
CA PRO A 94 -5.10 8.94 -15.38
C PRO A 94 -3.88 8.11 -15.83
N TRP A 95 -4.11 7.18 -16.78
CA TRP A 95 -3.06 6.29 -17.32
C TRP A 95 -2.94 6.43 -18.85
N TYR A 96 -1.70 6.39 -19.35
CA TYR A 96 -1.37 6.62 -20.76
C TYR A 96 -0.33 5.60 -21.25
N LEU A 97 -0.21 5.39 -22.56
CA LEU A 97 0.83 4.54 -23.17
C LEU A 97 2.08 5.33 -23.57
N ASN A 98 2.05 6.67 -23.48
CA ASN A 98 3.13 7.52 -23.92
C ASN A 98 3.33 8.76 -23.03
N ALA A 99 4.56 9.25 -22.96
CA ALA A 99 4.94 10.37 -22.10
C ALA A 99 4.23 11.68 -22.48
N ALA A 100 3.87 11.86 -23.75
CA ALA A 100 3.09 13.00 -24.23
C ALA A 100 1.62 12.98 -23.76
N LYS A 101 1.17 11.88 -23.14
CA LYS A 101 -0.20 11.68 -22.65
C LYS A 101 -1.27 11.89 -23.73
N THR A 102 -1.00 11.39 -24.93
CA THR A 102 -1.94 11.44 -26.07
C THR A 102 -2.59 10.10 -26.38
N GLN A 103 -2.05 9.00 -25.85
CA GLN A 103 -2.58 7.65 -26.03
C GLN A 103 -3.03 7.09 -24.69
N LEU A 104 -4.35 6.92 -24.50
CA LEU A 104 -4.89 6.39 -23.26
C LEU A 104 -4.49 4.92 -23.06
N PHE A 105 -4.25 4.53 -21.82
CA PHE A 105 -4.05 3.12 -21.48
C PHE A 105 -5.35 2.32 -21.75
N PRO A 106 -5.24 1.10 -22.31
CA PRO A 106 -6.39 0.39 -22.89
C PRO A 106 -7.35 -0.21 -21.86
N ASN A 107 -6.93 -0.39 -20.60
CA ASN A 107 -7.76 -0.95 -19.54
C ASN A 107 -7.96 0.05 -18.41
N TYR A 108 -9.11 0.03 -17.75
CA TYR A 108 -9.25 0.60 -16.41
C TYR A 108 -9.13 -0.48 -15.33
N PRO A 109 -8.88 -0.12 -14.07
CA PRO A 109 -9.01 -1.07 -12.97
C PRO A 109 -10.49 -1.34 -12.66
N ALA A 110 -10.81 -2.41 -11.94
CA ALA A 110 -12.17 -2.67 -11.42
C ALA A 110 -12.11 -3.45 -10.10
N ASN A 111 -13.24 -3.56 -9.41
CA ASN A 111 -13.35 -4.32 -8.17
C ASN A 111 -12.88 -5.78 -8.36
N ALA A 112 -11.76 -6.13 -7.74
CA ALA A 112 -11.13 -7.45 -7.81
C ALA A 112 -11.69 -8.46 -6.79
N LYS A 113 -12.61 -8.04 -5.90
CA LYS A 113 -13.24 -8.90 -4.88
C LYS A 113 -12.23 -9.71 -4.06
N VAL A 114 -11.13 -9.07 -3.67
CA VAL A 114 -10.00 -9.72 -3.00
C VAL A 114 -10.44 -10.34 -1.69
N LEU A 115 -10.10 -11.61 -1.49
CA LEU A 115 -10.01 -12.28 -0.20
C LEU A 115 -8.65 -12.98 -0.12
N TYR A 116 -7.76 -12.47 0.72
CA TYR A 116 -6.37 -12.92 0.82
C TYR A 116 -6.00 -13.22 2.26
N ARG A 117 -5.11 -14.19 2.48
CA ARG A 117 -4.56 -14.51 3.80
C ARG A 117 -3.04 -14.44 3.84
N ILE A 118 -2.51 -13.96 4.96
CA ILE A 118 -1.07 -13.77 5.24
C ILE A 118 -0.71 -14.56 6.50
N PRO A 119 0.39 -15.34 6.50
CA PRO A 119 0.78 -16.11 7.68
C PRO A 119 1.27 -15.20 8.80
N ARG A 120 0.86 -15.49 10.04
CA ARG A 120 1.23 -14.68 11.22
C ARG A 120 2.60 -15.02 11.81
N SER A 121 3.12 -16.19 11.49
CA SER A 121 4.41 -16.69 11.98
C SER A 121 5.32 -16.98 10.79
N PRO A 122 5.98 -15.95 10.22
CA PRO A 122 6.86 -16.14 9.09
C PRO A 122 8.06 -17.01 9.47
N VAL A 123 8.42 -17.93 8.57
CA VAL A 123 9.58 -18.83 8.71
C VAL A 123 10.54 -18.54 7.57
N VAL A 124 11.84 -18.53 7.88
CA VAL A 124 12.91 -18.34 6.89
C VAL A 124 13.37 -19.73 6.41
N PRO A 125 13.02 -20.17 5.19
CA PRO A 125 13.44 -21.48 4.69
C PRO A 125 14.92 -21.45 4.27
N ALA A 126 15.56 -22.63 4.26
CA ALA A 126 16.92 -22.81 3.77
C ALA A 126 17.03 -22.55 2.25
N SER A 127 16.03 -23.01 1.49
CA SER A 127 15.90 -22.73 0.05
C SER A 127 14.81 -21.68 -0.16
N LYS A 128 15.10 -20.68 -0.99
CA LYS A 128 14.15 -19.60 -1.30
C LYS A 128 13.24 -19.97 -2.46
N THR A 129 12.10 -19.32 -2.51
CA THR A 129 11.09 -19.50 -3.56
C THR A 129 11.06 -18.26 -4.43
N LEU A 130 11.22 -18.46 -5.74
CA LEU A 130 11.08 -17.39 -6.72
C LEU A 130 9.69 -16.76 -6.68
N THR A 131 9.61 -15.45 -6.87
CA THR A 131 8.33 -14.77 -7.08
C THR A 131 7.65 -15.26 -8.36
N GLY A 132 6.33 -15.33 -8.32
CA GLY A 132 5.49 -15.57 -9.50
C GLY A 132 4.99 -14.26 -10.11
N LEU A 133 4.31 -14.35 -11.25
CA LEU A 133 3.52 -13.23 -11.76
C LEU A 133 2.28 -13.01 -10.90
N GLY A 134 1.79 -11.77 -10.84
CA GLY A 134 0.64 -11.39 -10.03
C GLY A 134 1.01 -10.99 -8.60
N ALA A 135 0.04 -11.10 -7.68
CA ALA A 135 0.20 -10.61 -6.33
C ALA A 135 1.18 -11.46 -5.50
N VAL A 136 2.27 -10.83 -5.05
CA VAL A 136 3.25 -11.37 -4.10
C VAL A 136 3.02 -10.87 -2.68
N GLY A 137 1.95 -10.12 -2.47
CA GLY A 137 1.50 -9.57 -1.19
C GLY A 137 0.44 -8.51 -1.43
N TYR A 138 0.11 -7.76 -0.39
CA TYR A 138 -0.80 -6.63 -0.48
C TYR A 138 -0.28 -5.44 0.32
N PHE A 139 -0.38 -4.26 -0.28
CA PHE A 139 -0.18 -3.01 0.43
C PHE A 139 -1.30 -2.82 1.46
N VAL A 140 -1.03 -2.10 2.53
CA VAL A 140 -1.97 -1.94 3.66
C VAL A 140 -3.25 -1.19 3.29
N ASN A 141 -3.30 -0.53 2.14
CA ASN A 141 -4.54 0.01 1.56
C ASN A 141 -5.36 -1.02 0.77
N GLY A 142 -4.93 -2.27 0.67
CA GLY A 142 -5.64 -3.35 -0.03
C GLY A 142 -5.34 -3.45 -1.53
N VAL A 143 -4.44 -2.65 -2.09
CA VAL A 143 -3.96 -2.76 -3.47
C VAL A 143 -2.90 -3.87 -3.55
N ALA A 144 -2.90 -4.62 -4.67
CA ALA A 144 -1.97 -5.72 -4.85
C ALA A 144 -0.52 -5.22 -4.96
N LEU A 145 0.40 -5.95 -4.33
CA LEU A 145 1.84 -5.83 -4.54
C LEU A 145 2.24 -6.83 -5.61
N PHE A 146 2.70 -6.35 -6.76
CA PHE A 146 3.32 -7.18 -7.79
C PHE A 146 4.84 -7.15 -7.62
N ASP A 147 5.52 -8.15 -8.18
CA ASP A 147 6.97 -8.18 -8.15
C ASP A 147 7.60 -7.18 -9.13
N ASN A 148 8.91 -7.19 -9.26
CA ASN A 148 9.68 -6.25 -10.06
C ASN A 148 9.60 -6.47 -11.60
N ARG A 149 8.73 -7.33 -12.12
CA ARG A 149 8.68 -7.72 -13.54
C ARG A 149 7.37 -7.33 -14.23
N ASP A 150 7.45 -7.03 -15.53
CA ASP A 150 6.28 -6.69 -16.39
C ASP A 150 5.62 -7.91 -17.07
N ALA A 151 6.04 -9.12 -16.71
CA ALA A 151 5.66 -10.38 -17.36
C ALA A 151 6.15 -10.58 -18.81
N PHE A 152 7.20 -9.88 -19.23
CA PHE A 152 7.90 -10.13 -20.49
C PHE A 152 9.36 -10.51 -20.26
N TYR A 153 9.93 -11.25 -21.20
CA TYR A 153 11.34 -11.60 -21.22
C TYR A 153 11.87 -11.75 -22.64
N TRP A 154 13.19 -11.66 -22.79
CA TRP A 154 13.87 -11.93 -24.06
C TRP A 154 14.14 -13.43 -24.24
N ASN A 155 13.63 -14.02 -25.32
CA ASN A 155 13.78 -15.45 -25.61
C ASN A 155 15.02 -15.82 -26.46
N GLY A 156 15.93 -14.88 -26.69
CA GLY A 156 17.06 -15.02 -27.62
C GLY A 156 16.85 -14.32 -28.97
N SER A 157 15.60 -13.95 -29.32
CA SER A 157 15.28 -13.33 -30.61
C SER A 157 14.25 -12.20 -30.55
N SER A 158 13.32 -12.25 -29.59
CA SER A 158 12.29 -11.23 -29.40
C SER A 158 11.85 -11.16 -27.94
N GLU A 159 11.19 -10.05 -27.58
CA GLU A 159 10.44 -9.96 -26.33
C GLU A 159 9.18 -10.83 -26.45
N VAL A 160 8.94 -11.68 -25.47
CA VAL A 160 7.76 -12.54 -25.39
C VAL A 160 7.19 -12.52 -23.98
N GLN A 161 5.90 -12.81 -23.85
CA GLN A 161 5.25 -12.88 -22.55
C GLN A 161 5.71 -14.14 -21.79
N GLY A 162 5.97 -14.01 -20.49
CA GLY A 162 6.32 -15.11 -19.60
C GLY A 162 7.44 -14.76 -18.63
N THR A 163 8.27 -15.76 -18.35
CA THR A 163 9.46 -15.63 -17.49
C THR A 163 10.59 -16.40 -18.15
N GLY A 164 11.78 -15.83 -18.16
CA GLY A 164 12.98 -16.45 -18.72
C GLY A 164 14.25 -15.98 -18.02
N LEU A 165 15.34 -15.84 -18.78
CA LEU A 165 16.66 -15.46 -18.24
C LEU A 165 16.89 -13.95 -18.18
N TRP A 166 16.26 -13.22 -19.09
CA TRP A 166 16.35 -11.77 -19.20
C TRP A 166 14.92 -11.23 -19.06
N ASN A 167 14.48 -11.06 -17.82
CA ASN A 167 13.11 -10.65 -17.49
C ASN A 167 13.05 -9.12 -17.46
N ARG A 168 12.08 -8.53 -18.14
CA ARG A 168 11.93 -7.08 -18.22
C ARG A 168 11.53 -6.50 -16.87
N ASP A 169 12.23 -5.45 -16.48
CA ASP A 169 11.98 -4.70 -15.25
C ASP A 169 10.72 -3.83 -15.41
N ALA A 170 9.73 -3.99 -14.52
CA ALA A 170 8.45 -3.30 -14.64
C ALA A 170 8.58 -1.78 -14.58
N TYR A 171 9.36 -1.23 -13.65
CA TYR A 171 9.46 0.22 -13.51
C TYR A 171 10.15 0.85 -14.72
N VAL A 172 11.23 0.25 -15.20
CA VAL A 172 11.96 0.75 -16.38
C VAL A 172 11.10 0.67 -17.64
N ASN A 173 10.29 -0.37 -17.78
CA ASN A 173 9.55 -0.65 -19.00
C ASN A 173 8.13 -0.08 -19.03
N GLU A 174 7.50 0.12 -17.88
CA GLU A 174 6.08 0.46 -17.78
C GLU A 174 5.81 1.77 -17.06
N SER A 175 6.81 2.45 -16.48
CA SER A 175 6.60 3.70 -15.71
C SER A 175 5.84 4.79 -16.46
N VAL A 176 5.94 4.83 -17.80
CA VAL A 176 5.13 5.74 -18.64
C VAL A 176 3.62 5.53 -18.49
N THR A 177 3.23 4.32 -18.08
CA THR A 177 1.85 3.90 -17.88
C THR A 177 1.36 4.06 -16.46
N PHE A 178 2.21 4.48 -15.53
CA PHE A 178 1.83 4.65 -14.13
C PHE A 178 1.12 5.99 -13.91
N ASP A 179 0.19 6.01 -12.96
CA ASP A 179 -0.43 7.26 -12.50
C ASP A 179 0.47 8.03 -11.52
N ALA A 180 -0.08 9.11 -10.94
CA ALA A 180 0.60 9.92 -9.95
C ALA A 180 1.04 9.14 -8.70
N ALA A 181 0.39 8.02 -8.39
CA ALA A 181 0.68 7.18 -7.25
C ALA A 181 1.70 6.08 -7.57
N LEU A 182 2.23 6.04 -8.80
CA LEU A 182 3.11 5.00 -9.33
C LEU A 182 2.43 3.62 -9.43
N ALA A 183 1.12 3.63 -9.72
CA ALA A 183 0.30 2.43 -9.91
C ALA A 183 -0.31 2.37 -11.32
N HIS A 184 -0.64 1.17 -11.77
CA HIS A 184 -1.43 0.94 -12.98
C HIS A 184 -2.20 -0.38 -12.88
N GLN A 185 -2.62 -0.95 -14.01
CA GLN A 185 -3.46 -2.14 -14.02
C GLN A 185 -3.06 -3.14 -15.11
N ALA A 186 -3.06 -4.41 -14.73
CA ALA A 186 -2.95 -5.55 -15.63
C ALA A 186 -4.35 -6.14 -15.82
N GLY A 187 -4.94 -5.93 -16.99
CA GLY A 187 -6.40 -6.09 -17.15
C GLY A 187 -7.13 -5.16 -16.18
N ALA A 188 -7.95 -5.72 -15.29
CA ALA A 188 -8.67 -4.97 -14.25
C ALA A 188 -7.91 -4.87 -12.91
N ALA A 189 -6.81 -5.60 -12.73
CA ALA A 189 -6.11 -5.69 -11.46
C ALA A 189 -5.19 -4.48 -11.24
N HIS A 190 -5.63 -3.53 -10.40
CA HIS A 190 -4.80 -2.40 -9.99
C HIS A 190 -3.70 -2.84 -9.02
N HIS A 191 -2.47 -2.37 -9.23
CA HIS A 191 -1.32 -2.80 -8.45
C HIS A 191 -0.16 -1.79 -8.50
N TYR A 192 0.79 -1.96 -7.58
CA TYR A 192 2.11 -1.34 -7.67
C TYR A 192 3.18 -2.40 -7.88
N HIS A 193 4.19 -2.03 -8.69
CA HIS A 193 5.47 -2.74 -8.75
C HIS A 193 6.51 -2.12 -7.81
N ALA A 194 6.42 -0.80 -7.62
CA ALA A 194 7.48 0.01 -7.03
C ALA A 194 7.00 0.83 -5.81
N ASN A 195 7.55 2.03 -5.61
CA ASN A 195 7.23 2.89 -4.48
C ASN A 195 5.72 3.26 -4.45
N PRO A 196 4.94 2.85 -3.44
CA PRO A 196 3.51 3.19 -3.33
C PRO A 196 3.34 4.61 -2.78
N ILE A 197 3.83 5.62 -3.51
CA ILE A 197 4.09 6.97 -2.97
C ILE A 197 2.85 7.66 -2.40
N ALA A 198 1.68 7.45 -3.01
CA ALA A 198 0.42 8.00 -2.50
C ALA A 198 -0.05 7.31 -1.20
N LEU A 199 0.20 6.01 -1.05
CA LEU A 199 -0.06 5.29 0.19
C LEU A 199 0.87 5.77 1.31
N ARG A 200 2.16 5.96 1.00
CA ARG A 200 3.12 6.52 1.95
C ARG A 200 2.67 7.89 2.48
N TYR A 201 2.18 8.77 1.61
CA TYR A 201 1.54 10.02 2.03
C TYR A 201 0.31 9.79 2.94
N GLN A 202 -0.58 8.86 2.57
CA GLN A 202 -1.76 8.52 3.38
C GLN A 202 -1.42 7.99 4.78
N LEU A 203 -0.26 7.34 4.92
CA LEU A 203 0.25 6.83 6.20
C LEU A 203 1.10 7.86 6.96
N GLY A 204 1.27 9.08 6.43
CA GLY A 204 2.07 10.13 7.07
C GLY A 204 3.58 9.85 7.06
N ASP A 205 4.05 9.08 6.08
CA ASP A 205 5.48 8.87 5.83
C ASP A 205 6.14 10.16 5.27
N HIS A 206 7.43 10.10 4.94
CA HIS A 206 8.23 11.23 4.44
C HIS A 206 7.93 11.63 2.98
N VAL A 207 6.66 11.97 2.71
CA VAL A 207 6.14 12.33 1.39
C VAL A 207 5.23 13.55 1.50
N ASP A 208 5.39 14.50 0.58
CA ASP A 208 4.51 15.65 0.40
C ASP A 208 3.52 15.39 -0.74
N TYR A 209 2.32 15.97 -0.63
CA TYR A 209 1.31 15.97 -1.69
C TYR A 209 0.97 17.39 -2.13
N ASN A 210 1.08 17.64 -3.44
CA ASN A 210 0.66 18.87 -4.07
C ASN A 210 -0.72 18.70 -4.72
N ALA A 211 -1.73 19.26 -4.07
CA ALA A 211 -3.12 19.18 -4.54
C ALA A 211 -3.36 19.95 -5.85
N ASN A 212 -2.54 20.94 -6.20
CA ASN A 212 -2.75 21.75 -7.41
C ASN A 212 -2.44 20.99 -8.71
N ASN A 213 -1.59 19.96 -8.63
CA ASN A 213 -1.19 19.17 -9.80
C ASN A 213 -1.32 17.66 -9.59
N ASN A 214 -1.92 17.24 -8.47
CA ASN A 214 -2.08 15.84 -8.08
C ASN A 214 -0.74 15.06 -8.15
N ARG A 215 0.31 15.59 -7.51
CA ARG A 215 1.63 14.92 -7.47
C ARG A 215 2.10 14.69 -6.05
N TYR A 216 2.78 13.57 -5.88
CA TYR A 216 3.46 13.19 -4.65
C TYR A 216 4.96 13.26 -4.88
N THR A 217 5.70 13.74 -3.89
CA THR A 217 7.16 13.86 -3.93
C THR A 217 7.74 13.54 -2.57
N GLU A 218 8.94 12.98 -2.52
CA GLU A 218 9.66 12.88 -1.24
C GLU A 218 9.75 14.25 -0.59
N SER A 219 9.45 14.32 0.72
CA SER A 219 9.58 15.56 1.47
C SER A 219 11.02 16.05 1.44
N ALA A 220 11.21 17.36 1.47
CA ALA A 220 12.54 17.95 1.54
C ALA A 220 13.16 17.76 2.94
N GLY A 221 14.49 17.61 2.99
CA GLY A 221 15.23 17.44 4.25
C GLY A 221 15.43 15.98 4.63
N ALA A 222 15.93 15.77 5.86
CA ALA A 222 16.19 14.43 6.38
C ALA A 222 14.94 13.83 7.04
N PRO A 223 14.71 12.51 6.89
CA PRO A 223 13.59 11.85 7.57
C PRO A 223 13.76 11.93 9.09
N THR A 224 12.68 12.23 9.79
CA THR A 224 12.67 12.39 11.26
C THR A 224 12.00 11.24 12.00
N LYS A 225 11.42 10.27 11.27
CA LYS A 225 10.67 9.14 11.80
C LYS A 225 10.92 7.91 10.95
N HIS A 226 10.94 6.74 11.60
CA HIS A 226 10.91 5.46 10.90
C HIS A 226 9.66 5.41 10.02
N SER A 227 9.79 4.93 8.78
CA SER A 227 8.64 4.75 7.90
C SER A 227 7.64 3.77 8.50
N PRO A 228 6.34 3.88 8.18
CA PRO A 228 5.32 2.93 8.61
C PRO A 228 5.39 1.63 7.79
N ILE A 229 4.72 0.58 8.27
CA ILE A 229 4.43 -0.61 7.47
C ILE A 229 3.53 -0.19 6.30
N VAL A 230 3.97 -0.45 5.07
CA VAL A 230 3.23 -0.15 3.84
C VAL A 230 2.63 -1.39 3.19
N ALA A 231 3.16 -2.58 3.44
CA ALA A 231 2.63 -3.83 2.90
C ALA A 231 2.96 -5.05 3.76
N TRP A 232 2.25 -6.14 3.48
CA TRP A 232 2.57 -7.48 3.96
C TRP A 232 2.84 -8.40 2.78
N VAL A 233 4.00 -9.05 2.80
CA VAL A 233 4.41 -10.01 1.78
C VAL A 233 3.71 -11.34 2.02
N ARG A 234 3.52 -12.10 0.95
CA ARG A 234 2.96 -13.46 0.96
C ARG A 234 3.63 -14.40 1.97
N ASP A 235 4.87 -14.13 2.35
CA ASP A 235 5.64 -14.89 3.32
C ASP A 235 5.44 -14.48 4.79
N GLY A 236 4.66 -13.42 5.05
CA GLY A 236 4.33 -12.94 6.38
C GLY A 236 5.26 -11.86 6.94
N PHE A 237 6.32 -11.46 6.23
CA PHE A 237 7.17 -10.34 6.67
C PHE A 237 6.61 -8.99 6.19
N PRO A 238 6.78 -7.92 7.00
CA PRO A 238 6.32 -6.58 6.63
C PRO A 238 7.24 -5.93 5.59
N ILE A 239 6.67 -5.03 4.79
CA ILE A 239 7.41 -4.02 4.03
C ILE A 239 7.21 -2.67 4.72
N TYR A 240 8.30 -1.97 5.00
CA TYR A 240 8.29 -0.58 5.45
C TYR A 240 8.54 0.38 4.28
N GLY A 241 8.16 1.64 4.45
CA GLY A 241 8.68 2.72 3.59
C GLY A 241 10.22 2.83 3.67
N PRO A 242 10.85 3.77 2.95
CA PRO A 242 12.29 3.77 2.72
C PRO A 242 13.18 4.05 3.91
N ASP A 243 12.63 4.62 4.98
CA ASP A 243 13.41 5.16 6.09
C ASP A 243 13.32 4.25 7.32
N GLY A 244 14.49 3.91 7.88
CA GLY A 244 14.61 3.04 9.04
C GLY A 244 15.66 3.53 10.03
N TYR A 245 15.78 2.85 11.16
CA TYR A 245 16.83 3.16 12.13
C TYR A 245 18.23 2.97 11.50
N SER A 246 19.10 3.94 11.76
CA SER A 246 20.47 3.97 11.23
C SER A 246 21.35 2.87 11.83
N ASN A 247 21.08 2.46 13.07
CA ASN A 247 21.57 1.22 13.65
C ASN A 247 20.41 0.22 13.74
N PRO A 248 20.50 -0.96 13.09
CA PRO A 248 19.41 -1.94 13.01
C PRO A 248 19.01 -2.52 14.37
N THR A 249 19.82 -2.37 15.42
CA THR A 249 19.57 -2.95 16.76
C THR A 249 19.26 -1.91 17.82
N ASN A 250 19.20 -0.63 17.46
CA ASN A 250 19.01 0.46 18.42
C ASN A 250 17.88 1.40 17.98
N PRO A 251 16.69 1.34 18.63
CA PRO A 251 15.56 2.20 18.29
C PRO A 251 15.77 3.67 18.70
N ALA A 252 16.80 3.97 19.51
CA ALA A 252 17.21 5.33 19.85
C ALA A 252 18.25 5.91 18.87
N SER A 253 18.67 5.14 17.85
CA SER A 253 19.55 5.68 16.80
C SER A 253 18.79 6.65 15.88
N GLY A 254 19.52 7.51 15.16
CA GLY A 254 18.91 8.39 14.16
C GLY A 254 18.22 7.60 13.05
N VAL A 255 17.34 8.24 12.30
CA VAL A 255 16.66 7.64 11.13
C VAL A 255 17.38 8.03 9.85
N ARG A 256 17.45 7.11 8.89
CA ARG A 256 17.93 7.39 7.54
C ARG A 256 17.29 6.46 6.53
N ARG A 257 17.41 6.83 5.26
CA ARG A 257 17.04 5.98 4.13
C ARG A 257 17.88 4.70 4.09
N MET A 258 17.23 3.57 3.83
CA MET A 258 17.87 2.29 3.59
C MET A 258 18.50 2.25 2.20
N VAL A 259 19.73 1.75 2.12
CA VAL A 259 20.50 1.62 0.88
C VAL A 259 20.29 0.24 0.28
N SER A 260 19.78 0.18 -0.94
CA SER A 260 19.63 -1.08 -1.70
C SER A 260 20.98 -1.76 -1.89
N GLY A 261 20.98 -3.10 -1.84
CA GLY A 261 22.15 -3.90 -2.18
C GLY A 261 22.40 -4.05 -3.68
N PHE A 262 21.59 -3.46 -4.55
CA PHE A 262 21.72 -3.61 -6.00
C PHE A 262 22.23 -2.35 -6.70
N VAL A 263 23.04 -2.58 -7.73
CA VAL A 263 23.54 -1.55 -8.65
C VAL A 263 23.45 -2.05 -10.08
N ILE A 264 23.37 -1.13 -11.04
CA ILE A 264 23.34 -1.48 -12.46
C ILE A 264 24.71 -1.97 -12.95
N ARG A 265 24.74 -2.90 -13.90
CA ARG A 265 25.97 -3.45 -14.52
C ARG A 265 26.49 -2.53 -15.64
N ASP A 266 27.00 -1.37 -15.24
CA ASP A 266 27.55 -0.33 -16.12
C ASP A 266 29.10 -0.24 -16.10
N GLY A 267 29.78 -1.12 -15.36
CA GLY A 267 31.22 -1.10 -15.14
C GLY A 267 31.66 -0.32 -13.91
N GLN A 268 30.75 0.38 -13.23
CA GLN A 268 31.03 1.00 -11.93
C GLN A 268 30.85 -0.02 -10.80
N ASN A 269 31.37 0.31 -9.62
CA ASN A 269 31.29 -0.54 -8.42
C ASN A 269 31.86 -1.96 -8.58
N GLY A 270 32.70 -2.20 -9.60
CA GLY A 270 33.25 -3.53 -9.91
C GLY A 270 32.30 -4.43 -10.70
N THR A 271 31.19 -3.90 -11.22
CA THR A 271 30.26 -4.65 -12.07
C THR A 271 30.85 -4.92 -13.47
N ALA A 272 30.25 -5.87 -14.20
CA ALA A 272 30.48 -5.95 -15.63
C ALA A 272 29.96 -4.68 -16.33
N ASN A 273 30.63 -4.23 -17.39
CA ASN A 273 30.10 -3.18 -18.27
C ASN A 273 29.32 -3.83 -19.41
N LEU A 274 28.00 -3.92 -19.29
CA LEU A 274 27.16 -4.61 -20.29
C LEU A 274 27.12 -3.89 -21.65
N ALA A 275 27.46 -2.59 -21.71
CA ALA A 275 27.59 -1.89 -22.97
C ALA A 275 28.79 -2.37 -23.80
N THR A 276 29.81 -2.94 -23.16
CA THR A 276 31.00 -3.50 -23.81
C THR A 276 30.99 -5.01 -23.89
N THR A 277 30.57 -5.67 -22.80
CA THR A 277 30.63 -7.14 -22.66
C THR A 277 29.40 -7.86 -23.21
N GLY A 278 28.29 -7.11 -23.40
CA GLY A 278 27.01 -7.67 -23.79
C GLY A 278 26.33 -8.49 -22.69
N ARG A 279 25.09 -8.89 -22.94
CA ARG A 279 24.28 -9.72 -22.04
C ARG A 279 24.60 -11.20 -22.22
N THR A 280 25.85 -11.57 -21.98
CA THR A 280 26.42 -12.90 -22.26
C THR A 280 26.56 -13.77 -20.99
N ASN A 281 26.50 -13.14 -19.81
CA ASN A 281 26.55 -13.81 -18.51
C ASN A 281 25.49 -13.23 -17.57
N LEU A 282 24.84 -14.11 -16.80
CA LEU A 282 23.99 -13.73 -15.69
C LEU A 282 24.81 -13.11 -14.55
N PRO A 283 24.25 -12.17 -13.79
CA PRO A 283 24.82 -11.75 -12.51
C PRO A 283 24.80 -12.91 -11.51
N ALA A 284 25.66 -12.85 -10.50
CA ALA A 284 25.89 -13.99 -9.60
C ALA A 284 24.63 -14.37 -8.81
N TRP A 285 23.88 -13.38 -8.32
CA TRP A 285 22.59 -13.59 -7.66
C TRP A 285 21.60 -14.33 -8.56
N ALA A 286 21.49 -13.98 -9.85
CA ALA A 286 20.54 -14.60 -10.76
C ALA A 286 20.93 -16.04 -11.06
N ALA A 287 22.23 -16.32 -11.24
CA ALA A 287 22.73 -17.68 -11.41
C ALA A 287 22.41 -18.57 -10.20
N ARG A 288 22.58 -18.05 -8.98
CA ARG A 288 22.18 -18.75 -7.75
C ARG A 288 20.68 -19.00 -7.67
N GLU A 289 19.87 -17.96 -7.81
CA GLU A 289 18.41 -18.02 -7.68
C GLU A 289 17.75 -18.88 -8.77
N TYR A 290 18.32 -18.89 -9.98
CA TYR A 290 17.85 -19.73 -11.09
C TYR A 290 18.48 -21.13 -11.07
N ASN A 291 19.32 -21.42 -10.08
CA ASN A 291 20.02 -22.70 -9.89
C ASN A 291 20.72 -23.18 -11.18
N ARG A 292 21.53 -22.31 -11.79
CA ARG A 292 22.21 -22.59 -13.06
C ARG A 292 23.56 -21.88 -13.18
N SER A 293 24.32 -22.26 -14.20
CA SER A 293 25.56 -21.56 -14.57
C SER A 293 25.29 -20.09 -14.95
N ALA A 294 26.17 -19.20 -14.49
CA ALA A 294 26.18 -17.79 -14.88
C ALA A 294 26.62 -17.60 -16.34
N THR A 295 27.49 -18.47 -16.86
CA THR A 295 27.87 -18.48 -18.27
C THR A 295 26.72 -19.05 -19.10
N LEU A 296 26.29 -18.29 -20.11
CA LEU A 296 25.17 -18.63 -20.97
C LEU A 296 25.66 -19.22 -22.31
N ALA A 297 24.82 -20.05 -22.94
CA ALA A 297 24.99 -20.38 -24.34
C ALA A 297 24.62 -19.18 -25.23
N ALA A 298 25.13 -19.12 -26.47
CA ALA A 298 24.83 -18.02 -27.37
C ALA A 298 23.32 -17.84 -27.67
N SER A 299 22.55 -18.92 -27.64
CA SER A 299 21.08 -18.89 -27.78
C SER A 299 20.35 -18.30 -26.57
N GLU A 300 21.03 -18.12 -25.45
CA GLU A 300 20.49 -17.61 -24.19
C GLU A 300 20.93 -16.16 -23.91
N TYR A 301 21.77 -15.58 -24.77
CA TYR A 301 22.21 -14.20 -24.63
C TYR A 301 21.04 -13.23 -24.69
N GLY A 302 21.12 -12.18 -23.87
CA GLY A 302 20.24 -11.04 -23.96
C GLY A 302 20.63 -10.17 -25.17
N PRO A 303 19.76 -9.24 -25.58
CA PRO A 303 20.09 -8.37 -26.69
C PRO A 303 21.23 -7.42 -26.32
N ASN A 304 21.98 -6.93 -27.31
CA ASN A 304 23.01 -5.92 -27.08
C ASN A 304 22.41 -4.62 -26.50
N VAL A 305 23.14 -3.99 -25.59
CA VAL A 305 22.75 -2.67 -25.05
C VAL A 305 22.69 -1.66 -26.19
N SER A 306 21.54 -1.01 -26.33
CA SER A 306 21.23 -0.09 -27.42
C SER A 306 20.11 0.86 -27.02
N THR A 307 19.72 1.79 -27.89
CA THR A 307 18.54 2.64 -27.67
C THR A 307 17.25 1.84 -27.59
N THR A 308 17.14 0.74 -28.33
CA THR A 308 15.98 -0.18 -28.28
C THR A 308 16.01 -1.04 -27.02
N TYR A 309 17.18 -1.54 -26.62
CA TYR A 309 17.36 -2.39 -25.43
C TYR A 309 18.31 -1.73 -24.43
N PRO A 310 17.89 -0.62 -23.79
CA PRO A 310 18.75 0.14 -22.90
C PRO A 310 19.21 -0.68 -21.70
N LEU A 311 20.27 -0.23 -21.05
CA LEU A 311 20.74 -0.81 -19.80
C LEU A 311 19.67 -0.62 -18.69
N GLY A 312 19.45 -1.65 -17.88
CA GLY A 312 18.41 -1.67 -16.84
C GLY A 312 17.06 -2.15 -17.33
N ARG A 313 16.91 -2.41 -18.65
CA ARG A 313 15.67 -2.95 -19.22
C ARG A 313 15.33 -4.32 -18.62
N TYR A 314 16.32 -5.12 -18.26
CA TYR A 314 16.14 -6.42 -17.63
C TYR A 314 16.58 -6.39 -16.18
N ILE A 315 15.90 -7.12 -15.31
CA ILE A 315 16.26 -7.17 -13.88
C ILE A 315 17.67 -7.76 -13.71
N GLU A 316 18.11 -8.65 -14.60
CA GLU A 316 19.45 -9.25 -14.66
C GLU A 316 20.55 -8.29 -15.17
N ASP A 317 20.18 -7.08 -15.56
CA ASP A 317 21.15 -5.99 -15.75
C ASP A 317 21.63 -5.41 -14.41
N ASN A 318 21.05 -5.81 -13.27
CA ASN A 318 21.49 -5.41 -11.94
C ASN A 318 22.43 -6.47 -11.33
N GLU A 319 23.38 -6.02 -10.52
CA GLU A 319 24.31 -6.84 -9.74
C GLU A 319 24.09 -6.59 -8.25
N TYR A 320 24.26 -7.63 -7.45
CA TYR A 320 24.19 -7.52 -6.00
C TYR A 320 25.58 -7.16 -5.45
N LEU A 321 25.69 -6.07 -4.70
CA LEU A 321 26.94 -5.54 -4.15
C LEU A 321 27.66 -6.57 -3.26
N GLY A 322 26.93 -7.43 -2.55
CA GLY A 322 27.52 -8.50 -1.75
C GLY A 322 28.31 -9.51 -2.60
N ASP A 323 27.92 -9.72 -3.85
CA ASP A 323 28.65 -10.59 -4.80
C ASP A 323 29.91 -9.91 -5.37
N LEU A 324 30.06 -8.59 -5.15
CA LEU A 324 31.21 -7.79 -5.56
C LEU A 324 32.20 -7.51 -4.42
N GLY A 325 32.04 -8.22 -3.29
CA GLY A 325 32.91 -8.07 -2.11
C GLY A 325 32.61 -6.83 -1.26
N LYS A 326 31.47 -6.16 -1.48
CA LYS A 326 30.98 -5.10 -0.60
C LYS A 326 30.32 -5.69 0.65
N THR A 327 30.35 -4.94 1.74
CA THR A 327 29.93 -5.42 3.06
C THR A 327 28.51 -4.94 3.41
N LEU A 328 27.59 -5.90 3.62
CA LEU A 328 26.24 -5.65 4.13
C LEU A 328 26.30 -5.01 5.53
N GLY A 329 25.53 -3.94 5.73
CA GLY A 329 25.51 -3.12 6.94
C GLY A 329 26.58 -2.03 6.99
N VAL A 330 27.47 -1.97 5.98
CA VAL A 330 28.51 -0.94 5.86
C VAL A 330 28.37 -0.18 4.55
N ASP A 331 28.47 -0.88 3.42
CA ASP A 331 28.37 -0.28 2.08
C ASP A 331 26.90 -0.11 1.63
N PHE A 332 26.03 -1.00 2.09
CA PHE A 332 24.59 -1.03 1.78
C PHE A 332 23.82 -1.73 2.92
N ASP A 333 22.49 -1.57 2.99
CA ASP A 333 21.69 -2.01 4.15
C ASP A 333 20.88 -3.29 3.93
N LEU A 334 20.45 -3.51 2.69
CA LEU A 334 19.48 -4.53 2.36
C LEU A 334 20.16 -5.70 1.64
N ASN A 335 19.82 -6.93 2.04
CA ASN A 335 20.34 -8.13 1.41
C ASN A 335 19.74 -8.33 -0.01
N GLU A 336 20.14 -9.42 -0.69
CA GLU A 336 19.68 -9.72 -2.07
C GLU A 336 18.14 -9.86 -2.19
N TYR A 337 17.45 -10.12 -1.09
CA TYR A 337 15.99 -10.23 -1.02
C TYR A 337 15.30 -8.89 -0.74
N ASN A 338 16.07 -7.81 -0.60
CA ASN A 338 15.63 -6.48 -0.22
C ASN A 338 15.19 -6.35 1.26
N CYS A 339 15.78 -7.15 2.15
CA CYS A 339 15.42 -7.14 3.57
C CYS A 339 16.63 -7.00 4.51
N ARG A 340 16.34 -6.65 5.77
CA ARG A 340 17.30 -6.57 6.87
C ARG A 340 16.63 -7.03 8.15
N TYR A 341 17.37 -7.68 9.05
CA TYR A 341 16.91 -7.88 10.43
C TYR A 341 17.10 -6.58 11.21
N CYS A 342 16.04 -6.02 11.76
CA CYS A 342 16.14 -4.83 12.59
C CYS A 342 14.99 -4.71 13.60
N VAL A 343 15.24 -3.96 14.67
CA VAL A 343 14.19 -3.42 15.53
C VAL A 343 13.41 -2.37 14.75
N THR A 344 12.11 -2.28 15.01
CA THR A 344 11.19 -1.28 14.43
C THR A 344 10.26 -0.77 15.53
N PRO A 345 9.49 0.32 15.30
CA PRO A 345 8.48 0.77 16.27
C PRO A 345 7.48 -0.35 16.65
N GLU A 346 7.09 -1.19 15.69
CA GLU A 346 6.13 -2.27 15.87
C GLU A 346 6.76 -3.57 16.37
N PHE A 347 8.04 -3.81 16.04
CA PHE A 347 8.80 -5.00 16.42
C PHE A 347 10.05 -4.60 17.23
N PRO A 348 9.88 -4.19 18.50
CA PRO A 348 11.00 -3.72 19.33
C PRO A 348 12.02 -4.82 19.65
N ASN A 349 11.62 -6.09 19.56
CA ASN A 349 12.50 -7.26 19.72
C ASN A 349 13.21 -7.66 18.40
N GLY A 350 12.89 -6.97 17.30
CA GLY A 350 13.42 -7.24 15.98
C GLY A 350 12.56 -8.18 15.13
N THR A 351 12.59 -7.95 13.82
CA THR A 351 12.05 -8.83 12.78
C THR A 351 12.91 -8.69 11.53
N TYR A 352 12.81 -9.66 10.62
CA TYR A 352 13.15 -9.36 9.23
C TYR A 352 12.06 -8.47 8.62
N ALA A 353 12.50 -7.47 7.88
CA ALA A 353 11.65 -6.50 7.22
C ALA A 353 12.19 -6.18 5.83
N TYR A 354 11.30 -6.11 4.85
CA TYR A 354 11.57 -5.52 3.55
C TYR A 354 11.42 -4.00 3.63
N PHE A 355 12.04 -3.28 2.69
CA PHE A 355 11.96 -1.82 2.63
C PHE A 355 11.71 -1.36 1.19
N VAL A 356 10.85 -0.35 1.03
CA VAL A 356 10.72 0.37 -0.23
C VAL A 356 12.07 1.04 -0.54
N THR A 357 12.68 0.74 -1.68
CA THR A 357 13.96 1.34 -2.08
C THR A 357 13.75 2.47 -3.08
N ILE A 358 14.31 3.64 -2.75
CA ILE A 358 14.31 4.84 -3.60
C ILE A 358 15.73 5.43 -3.66
N THR A 359 16.01 6.15 -4.74
CA THR A 359 17.23 6.95 -4.90
C THR A 359 17.21 8.17 -3.97
N THR A 360 18.32 8.89 -3.92
CA THR A 360 18.41 10.18 -3.21
C THR A 360 17.44 11.24 -3.75
N THR A 361 17.00 11.11 -5.01
CA THR A 361 16.01 11.99 -5.64
C THR A 361 14.56 11.51 -5.48
N GLY A 362 14.34 10.39 -4.77
CA GLY A 362 13.01 9.83 -4.54
C GLY A 362 12.47 8.94 -5.66
N ALA A 363 13.26 8.72 -6.73
CA ALA A 363 12.88 7.77 -7.78
C ALA A 363 12.96 6.34 -7.25
N PRO A 364 12.05 5.43 -7.63
CA PRO A 364 12.20 4.00 -7.32
C PRO A 364 13.56 3.44 -7.72
N ALA A 365 14.18 2.70 -6.81
CA ALA A 365 15.45 2.01 -7.02
C ALA A 365 15.23 0.50 -6.94
N PHE A 366 15.86 -0.27 -7.82
CA PHE A 366 15.75 -1.73 -7.80
C PHE A 366 16.23 -2.32 -6.46
N PRO A 367 15.54 -3.35 -5.91
CA PRO A 367 14.43 -4.12 -6.47
C PRO A 367 13.04 -3.62 -6.00
N TYR A 368 12.98 -2.35 -5.60
CA TYR A 368 11.79 -1.62 -5.17
C TYR A 368 11.18 -2.09 -3.86
N ASN A 369 10.47 -3.20 -3.84
CA ASN A 369 9.76 -3.68 -2.64
C ASN A 369 10.33 -5.01 -2.16
N LEU A 370 10.71 -5.90 -3.07
CA LEU A 370 11.25 -7.23 -2.79
C LEU A 370 12.19 -7.68 -3.92
N GLY A 371 13.16 -8.53 -3.58
CA GLY A 371 14.02 -9.19 -4.57
C GLY A 371 13.27 -10.19 -5.45
N ARG A 372 14.02 -10.93 -6.28
CA ARG A 372 13.47 -11.94 -7.21
C ARG A 372 12.85 -13.16 -6.50
N SER A 373 13.14 -13.34 -5.22
CA SER A 373 12.65 -14.43 -4.37
C SER A 373 12.15 -13.91 -3.03
N PHE A 374 11.21 -14.65 -2.45
CA PHE A 374 10.77 -14.42 -1.08
C PHE A 374 11.90 -14.76 -0.10
N TYR A 375 12.05 -13.92 0.93
CA TYR A 375 12.95 -14.19 2.04
C TYR A 375 12.39 -15.26 2.98
N GLY A 376 11.09 -15.18 3.31
CA GLY A 376 10.36 -16.19 4.07
C GLY A 376 9.68 -17.25 3.20
N ASP A 377 8.99 -18.18 3.84
CA ASP A 377 8.17 -19.20 3.17
C ASP A 377 6.80 -18.61 2.73
N PRO A 378 6.53 -18.47 1.42
CA PRO A 378 5.36 -17.76 0.89
C PRO A 378 4.05 -18.57 0.96
N THR A 379 3.62 -18.92 2.17
CA THR A 379 2.42 -19.74 2.42
C THR A 379 1.10 -18.96 2.33
N GLY A 380 1.14 -17.62 2.33
CA GLY A 380 -0.02 -16.78 2.07
C GLY A 380 -0.60 -17.00 0.67
N ASN A 381 -1.89 -16.73 0.48
CA ASN A 381 -2.55 -16.91 -0.82
C ASN A 381 -3.95 -16.29 -0.87
N THR A 382 -4.48 -16.13 -2.08
CA THR A 382 -5.90 -15.85 -2.31
C THR A 382 -6.73 -17.07 -1.91
N VAL A 383 -7.85 -16.86 -1.22
CA VAL A 383 -8.80 -17.91 -0.84
C VAL A 383 -10.21 -17.52 -1.27
N THR A 384 -11.08 -18.51 -1.49
CA THR A 384 -12.47 -18.28 -1.90
C THR A 384 -13.43 -18.11 -0.72
N SER A 385 -13.05 -18.63 0.45
CA SER A 385 -13.81 -18.52 1.70
C SER A 385 -12.88 -18.69 2.91
N ILE A 386 -13.35 -18.24 4.08
CA ILE A 386 -12.71 -18.49 5.38
C ILE A 386 -13.37 -19.74 5.97
N THR A 387 -12.59 -20.79 6.20
CA THR A 387 -13.09 -22.11 6.66
C THR A 387 -12.66 -22.45 8.09
N GLU A 388 -12.12 -21.47 8.81
CA GLU A 388 -11.73 -21.57 10.22
C GLU A 388 -12.43 -20.49 11.06
N ALA A 389 -12.44 -20.67 12.38
CA ALA A 389 -12.91 -19.64 13.29
C ALA A 389 -11.94 -18.43 13.25
N VAL A 390 -12.50 -17.24 13.05
CA VAL A 390 -11.74 -15.99 13.01
C VAL A 390 -12.39 -14.95 13.91
N THR A 391 -11.57 -14.03 14.41
CA THR A 391 -12.00 -12.80 15.07
C THR A 391 -11.95 -11.67 14.04
N THR A 392 -13.05 -10.92 13.91
CA THR A 392 -13.08 -9.73 13.06
C THR A 392 -12.50 -8.55 13.82
N ASN A 393 -11.40 -7.99 13.32
CA ASN A 393 -10.79 -6.77 13.86
C ASN A 393 -11.43 -5.50 13.29
N PHE A 394 -11.80 -5.55 12.02
CA PHE A 394 -12.29 -4.38 11.31
C PHE A 394 -13.36 -4.74 10.29
N VAL A 395 -14.39 -3.90 10.20
CA VAL A 395 -15.39 -3.87 9.12
C VAL A 395 -15.56 -2.44 8.59
N GLY A 396 -15.46 -2.29 7.28
CA GLY A 396 -15.52 -1.03 6.54
C GLY A 396 -16.75 -0.90 5.65
N GLY A 397 -16.78 0.17 4.85
CA GLY A 397 -17.85 0.42 3.89
C GLY A 397 -19.23 0.54 4.55
N VAL A 398 -20.22 -0.18 4.04
CA VAL A 398 -21.58 -0.18 4.61
C VAL A 398 -21.68 -0.88 5.95
N ASN A 399 -20.75 -1.78 6.28
CA ASN A 399 -20.78 -2.55 7.52
C ASN A 399 -20.06 -1.84 8.67
N ALA A 400 -19.39 -0.72 8.39
CA ALA A 400 -18.75 0.10 9.40
C ALA A 400 -19.78 0.64 10.41
N ALA A 401 -19.45 0.56 11.69
CA ALA A 401 -20.23 1.20 12.74
C ALA A 401 -20.18 2.74 12.58
N LEU A 402 -21.33 3.39 12.73
CA LEU A 402 -21.39 4.84 12.78
C LEU A 402 -20.78 5.33 14.09
N GLN A 403 -19.86 6.28 13.98
CA GLN A 403 -19.18 6.92 15.09
C GLN A 403 -19.56 8.38 15.09
N LEU A 404 -20.31 8.82 16.09
CA LEU A 404 -20.65 10.23 16.29
C LEU A 404 -19.56 10.88 17.13
N ASN A 405 -18.93 11.93 16.60
CA ASN A 405 -17.95 12.70 17.36
C ASN A 405 -18.63 13.49 18.47
N PRO A 406 -17.90 13.87 19.53
CA PRO A 406 -18.39 14.83 20.51
C PRO A 406 -18.95 16.09 19.80
N PRO A 407 -20.17 16.53 20.16
CA PRO A 407 -20.77 17.72 19.57
C PRO A 407 -19.91 18.97 19.81
N ILE A 408 -19.79 19.82 18.80
CA ILE A 408 -19.12 21.12 18.91
C ILE A 408 -20.20 22.18 19.15
N VAL A 409 -20.12 22.89 20.28
CA VAL A 409 -21.09 23.94 20.62
C VAL A 409 -20.41 25.31 20.56
N THR A 410 -20.81 26.14 19.60
CA THR A 410 -20.27 27.49 19.40
C THR A 410 -21.37 28.43 18.93
N ASN A 411 -21.41 29.67 19.43
CA ASN A 411 -22.38 30.69 19.01
C ASN A 411 -23.83 30.18 18.98
N ASN A 412 -24.26 29.53 20.07
CA ASN A 412 -25.61 28.95 20.22
C ASN A 412 -26.00 27.94 19.11
N THR A 413 -25.01 27.28 18.51
CA THR A 413 -25.18 26.25 17.48
C THR A 413 -24.45 24.98 17.93
N VAL A 414 -25.14 23.84 17.83
CA VAL A 414 -24.57 22.51 18.01
C VAL A 414 -24.23 21.95 16.64
N THR A 415 -22.96 21.63 16.39
CA THR A 415 -22.51 20.96 15.17
C THR A 415 -22.17 19.51 15.49
N LEU A 416 -22.83 18.61 14.77
CA LEU A 416 -22.63 17.18 14.86
C LEU A 416 -21.85 16.72 13.63
N VAL A 417 -20.81 15.94 13.87
CA VAL A 417 -20.01 15.31 12.82
C VAL A 417 -19.91 13.82 13.14
N TRP A 418 -20.13 12.97 12.15
CA TRP A 418 -20.04 11.52 12.32
C TRP A 418 -19.29 10.85 11.16
N SER A 419 -18.75 9.66 11.42
CA SER A 419 -18.29 8.76 10.36
C SER A 419 -19.48 8.34 9.52
N ALA A 420 -19.38 8.53 8.21
CA ALA A 420 -20.43 8.15 7.28
C ALA A 420 -19.89 7.21 6.21
N THR A 421 -20.79 6.44 5.65
CA THR A 421 -20.57 5.71 4.41
C THR A 421 -21.10 6.56 3.24
N GLU A 422 -20.27 6.75 2.23
CA GLU A 422 -20.66 7.45 1.00
C GLU A 422 -21.84 6.76 0.31
N GLY A 423 -22.74 7.55 -0.27
CA GLY A 423 -24.04 7.07 -0.77
C GLY A 423 -25.08 6.83 0.31
N GLY A 424 -24.73 6.97 1.60
CA GLY A 424 -25.67 6.86 2.70
C GLY A 424 -26.47 8.15 2.91
N THR A 425 -27.72 8.01 3.32
CA THR A 425 -28.54 9.10 3.86
C THR A 425 -28.84 8.86 5.33
N TYR A 426 -28.89 9.95 6.11
CA TYR A 426 -28.95 9.89 7.56
C TYR A 426 -30.10 10.72 8.12
N ARG A 427 -30.64 10.26 9.24
CA ARG A 427 -31.55 11.00 10.11
C ARG A 427 -30.83 11.32 11.41
N VAL A 428 -31.01 12.55 11.86
CA VAL A 428 -30.46 13.08 13.12
C VAL A 428 -31.63 13.40 14.05
N GLU A 429 -31.55 12.90 15.27
CA GLU A 429 -32.58 13.08 16.29
C GLU A 429 -31.94 13.53 17.60
N SER A 430 -32.70 14.32 18.37
CA SER A 430 -32.30 14.77 19.69
C SER A 430 -33.33 14.39 20.75
N SER A 431 -32.87 14.22 21.98
CA SER A 431 -33.70 13.89 23.13
C SER A 431 -33.21 14.61 24.38
N GLY A 432 -34.13 15.08 25.23
CA GLY A 432 -33.77 15.61 26.55
C GLY A 432 -33.60 14.53 27.63
N ASN A 433 -34.03 13.28 27.36
CA ASN A 433 -34.19 12.24 28.39
C ASN A 433 -33.90 10.81 27.90
N LEU A 434 -33.38 10.65 26.68
CA LEU A 434 -33.11 9.38 25.99
C LEU A 434 -34.34 8.53 25.62
N THR A 435 -35.56 8.97 25.94
CA THR A 435 -36.79 8.20 25.64
C THR A 435 -37.62 8.83 24.52
N GLY A 436 -37.85 10.15 24.56
CA GLY A 436 -38.54 10.89 23.51
C GLY A 436 -37.55 11.50 22.53
N TRP A 437 -37.61 11.10 21.25
CA TRP A 437 -36.69 11.56 20.21
C TRP A 437 -37.41 12.44 19.21
N ALA A 438 -36.93 13.68 19.05
CA ALA A 438 -37.41 14.62 18.04
C ALA A 438 -36.47 14.58 16.84
N THR A 439 -37.03 14.54 15.62
CA THR A 439 -36.21 14.60 14.40
C THR A 439 -35.70 16.02 14.18
N ASN A 440 -34.38 16.19 14.15
CA ASN A 440 -33.75 17.46 13.79
C ASN A 440 -33.59 17.58 12.27
N ALA A 441 -33.24 16.47 11.60
CA ALA A 441 -33.12 16.41 10.15
C ALA A 441 -33.25 14.99 9.62
N THR A 442 -33.67 14.88 8.36
CA THR A 442 -33.76 13.64 7.60
C THR A 442 -33.14 13.85 6.22
N GLY A 443 -32.73 12.76 5.56
CA GLY A 443 -32.15 12.82 4.22
C GLY A 443 -30.77 13.51 4.16
N VAL A 444 -30.06 13.61 5.29
CA VAL A 444 -28.72 14.21 5.30
C VAL A 444 -27.79 13.27 4.53
N ALA A 445 -27.27 13.70 3.38
CA ALA A 445 -26.37 12.89 2.57
C ALA A 445 -24.95 12.89 3.14
N ALA A 446 -24.25 11.75 3.05
CA ALA A 446 -22.82 11.71 3.30
C ALA A 446 -22.07 12.56 2.28
N THR A 447 -21.06 13.30 2.75
CA THR A 447 -20.02 13.89 1.90
C THR A 447 -18.76 13.04 2.05
N PHE A 448 -18.47 12.21 1.05
CA PHE A 448 -17.46 11.14 1.16
C PHE A 448 -17.77 10.24 2.38
N ASN A 449 -16.81 10.09 3.30
CA ASN A 449 -16.95 9.31 4.53
C ASN A 449 -17.35 10.16 5.76
N ARG A 450 -17.91 11.36 5.55
CA ARG A 450 -18.29 12.28 6.64
C ARG A 450 -19.73 12.74 6.52
N GLY A 451 -20.46 12.69 7.62
CA GLY A 451 -21.74 13.37 7.78
C GLY A 451 -21.60 14.57 8.69
N THR A 452 -22.36 15.63 8.40
CA THR A 452 -22.36 16.86 9.21
C THR A 452 -23.74 17.49 9.23
N ILE A 453 -24.13 18.04 10.38
CA ILE A 453 -25.27 18.94 10.49
C ILE A 453 -25.04 19.96 11.61
N SER A 454 -25.67 21.12 11.49
CA SER A 454 -25.75 22.11 12.56
C SER A 454 -27.21 22.32 12.98
N THR A 455 -27.46 22.32 14.28
CA THR A 455 -28.79 22.57 14.87
C THR A 455 -28.68 23.65 15.94
N PRO A 456 -29.76 24.41 16.24
CA PRO A 456 -29.73 25.37 17.34
C PRO A 456 -29.42 24.71 18.68
N ALA A 457 -28.62 25.36 19.52
CA ALA A 457 -28.41 24.94 20.90
C ALA A 457 -29.63 25.30 21.76
N THR A 458 -29.98 24.42 22.70
CA THR A 458 -31.03 24.67 23.68
C THR A 458 -30.47 24.95 25.07
N PRO A 459 -31.22 25.63 25.96
CA PRO A 459 -30.78 25.87 27.34
C PRO A 459 -30.66 24.60 28.18
N THR A 460 -31.27 23.50 27.75
CA THR A 460 -31.25 22.20 28.43
C THR A 460 -30.28 21.24 27.75
N ASN A 461 -29.74 20.30 28.54
CA ASN A 461 -28.92 19.21 28.02
C ASN A 461 -29.70 18.39 26.99
N GLN A 462 -29.03 18.03 25.91
CA GLN A 462 -29.58 17.18 24.85
C GLN A 462 -28.64 16.01 24.56
N PHE A 463 -29.24 14.88 24.27
CA PHE A 463 -28.61 13.70 23.69
C PHE A 463 -28.91 13.69 22.20
N PHE A 464 -27.93 13.28 21.39
CA PHE A 464 -28.09 13.17 19.95
C PHE A 464 -27.85 11.73 19.51
N ARG A 465 -28.58 11.30 18.49
CA ARG A 465 -28.31 10.05 17.77
C ARG A 465 -28.39 10.28 16.27
N VAL A 466 -27.63 9.49 15.55
CA VAL A 466 -27.62 9.47 14.08
C VAL A 466 -27.95 8.06 13.63
N THR A 467 -28.87 7.94 12.68
CA THR A 467 -29.25 6.67 12.07
C THR A 467 -29.07 6.75 10.57
N ARG A 468 -28.39 5.79 9.95
CA ARG A 468 -28.38 5.64 8.49
C ARG A 468 -29.73 5.09 8.05
N THR A 469 -30.46 5.85 7.25
CA THR A 469 -31.83 5.53 6.81
C THR A 469 -31.89 4.85 5.44
N ALA A 470 -30.91 5.11 4.57
CA ALA A 470 -30.79 4.43 3.30
C ALA A 470 -29.32 4.40 2.83
N ILE A 471 -29.08 3.58 1.80
CA ILE A 471 -27.80 3.47 1.10
C ILE A 471 -28.08 3.39 -0.41
N ALA A 472 -27.37 4.19 -1.20
CA ALA A 472 -27.44 4.12 -2.66
C ALA A 472 -26.92 2.76 -3.16
N SER A 473 -27.35 2.34 -4.36
CA SER A 473 -26.81 1.14 -4.99
C SER A 473 -25.30 1.25 -5.21
N TYR A 474 -24.59 0.17 -4.91
CA TYR A 474 -23.15 0.06 -5.04
C TYR A 474 -22.78 -1.36 -5.44
N ASP A 475 -21.57 -1.55 -5.97
CA ASP A 475 -21.01 -2.86 -6.27
C ASP A 475 -20.59 -3.55 -4.97
N SER A 476 -21.45 -4.47 -4.50
CA SER A 476 -21.16 -5.34 -3.38
C SER A 476 -20.22 -6.47 -3.80
N ASN A 477 -19.29 -6.82 -2.92
CA ASN A 477 -18.46 -8.01 -3.14
C ASN A 477 -19.27 -9.27 -3.33
#